data_AF-A0A2L0HA71-F1
#
_entry.id   AF-A0A2L0HA71-F1
#
_cell.length_a   1.000
_cell.length_b   1.000
_cell.length_c   1.000
_cell.angle_alpha   90.00
_cell.angle_beta   90.00
_cell.angle_gamma   90.00
#
_symmetry.space_group_name_H-M   'P 1'
#
loop_
_entity.id
_entity.type
_entity.pdbx_description
1 polymer ?
#
loop_
_entity_poly.entity_id
_entity_poly.type
_entity_poly.pdbx_seq_one_letter_code
_entity_poly.pdbx_strand_id
1 'polypeptide(L)'
;MNSAYLEELRAAHFGEMVGDLLFRRLCDRYPEHSSKLHELARLEASVGDLLEGVLARHRVEPEPTERVEALTHQLFDDLGDADWDAFLARLRDVVVPFVERFDRLHDAGPAEDRNTLRILRDHERALLRFLDAEIRREDELQPLERVLAELAEVRFAGGRIRCDSA
;
A
#
# COMPACT_ATOMS: atom_id res chain seq x y z
N MET A 1 -13.71 -12.41 17.77
CA MET A 1 -12.77 -11.77 16.84
C MET A 1 -11.36 -12.23 17.17
N ASN A 2 -10.52 -12.52 16.18
CA ASN A 2 -9.13 -12.94 16.42
C ASN A 2 -8.25 -11.69 16.63
N SER A 3 -7.66 -11.51 17.83
CA SER A 3 -6.82 -10.33 18.16
C SER A 3 -5.64 -10.18 17.20
N ALA A 4 -5.00 -11.29 16.86
CA ALA A 4 -3.85 -11.30 15.96
C ALA A 4 -4.22 -10.81 14.55
N TYR A 5 -5.41 -11.15 14.06
CA TYR A 5 -5.88 -10.64 12.76
C TYR A 5 -6.06 -9.12 12.77
N LEU A 6 -6.68 -8.58 13.82
CA LEU A 6 -6.93 -7.14 13.92
C LEU A 6 -5.63 -6.33 14.10
N GLU A 7 -4.68 -6.86 14.85
CA GLU A 7 -3.34 -6.28 14.99
C GLU A 7 -2.60 -6.25 13.65
N GLU A 8 -2.65 -7.35 12.89
CA GLU A 8 -2.05 -7.43 11.55
C GLU A 8 -2.74 -6.49 10.56
N LEU A 9 -4.06 -6.37 10.60
CA LEU A 9 -4.81 -5.44 9.76
C LEU A 9 -4.46 -3.98 10.08
N ARG A 10 -4.34 -3.65 11.37
CA ARG A 10 -3.93 -2.31 11.82
C ARG A 10 -2.50 -2.00 11.38
N ALA A 11 -1.61 -2.98 11.47
CA ALA A 11 -0.23 -2.85 11.02
C ALA A 11 -0.12 -2.69 9.49
N ALA A 12 -0.95 -3.40 8.72
CA ALA A 12 -1.03 -3.25 7.28
C ALA A 12 -1.47 -1.83 6.90
N HIS A 13 -2.58 -1.34 7.46
CA HIS A 13 -3.05 0.03 7.25
C HIS A 13 -2.00 1.08 7.62
N PHE A 14 -1.31 0.91 8.74
CA PHE A 14 -0.20 1.78 9.12
C PHE A 14 0.93 1.77 8.09
N GLY A 15 1.24 0.60 7.52
CA GLY A 15 2.20 0.47 6.42
C GLY A 15 1.82 1.30 5.20
N GLU A 16 0.57 1.21 4.73
CA GLU A 16 0.08 1.98 3.58
C GLU A 16 0.19 3.49 3.80
N MET A 17 -0.14 3.97 5.02
CA MET A 17 -0.01 5.39 5.35
C MET A 17 1.44 5.87 5.31
N VAL A 18 2.37 5.03 5.78
CA VAL A 18 3.81 5.32 5.73
C VAL A 18 4.31 5.29 4.30
N GLY A 19 3.88 4.31 3.49
CA GLY A 19 4.21 4.20 2.07
C GLY A 19 3.77 5.43 1.28
N ASP A 20 2.51 5.86 1.41
CA ASP A 20 1.98 7.07 0.77
C ASP A 20 2.83 8.30 1.10
N LEU A 21 3.06 8.55 2.38
CA LEU A 21 3.81 9.71 2.83
C LEU A 21 5.28 9.66 2.37
N LEU A 22 5.91 8.48 2.43
CA LEU A 22 7.29 8.28 2.01
C LEU A 22 7.44 8.54 0.51
N PHE A 23 6.60 7.94 -0.34
CA PHE A 23 6.69 8.10 -1.79
C PHE A 23 6.45 9.55 -2.22
N ARG A 24 5.53 10.27 -1.59
CA ARG A 24 5.35 11.70 -1.85
C ARG A 24 6.60 12.52 -1.56
N ARG A 25 7.27 12.25 -0.43
CA ARG A 25 8.52 12.95 -0.07
C ARG A 25 9.66 12.63 -1.03
N LEU A 26 9.71 11.39 -1.51
CA LEU A 26 10.72 10.95 -2.46
C LEU A 26 10.59 11.65 -3.82
N CYS A 27 9.42 12.18 -4.19
CA CYS A 27 9.26 12.97 -5.41
C CYS A 27 10.20 14.18 -5.49
N ASP A 28 10.47 14.82 -4.35
CA ASP A 28 11.40 15.95 -4.26
C ASP A 28 12.86 15.48 -4.31
N ARG A 29 13.14 14.28 -3.78
CA ARG A 29 14.49 13.69 -3.73
C ARG A 29 14.95 13.12 -5.09
N TYR A 30 14.02 12.57 -5.85
CA TYR A 30 14.23 11.92 -7.15
C TYR A 30 13.29 12.52 -8.20
N PRO A 31 13.51 13.79 -8.61
CA PRO A 31 12.59 14.49 -9.49
C PRO A 31 12.43 13.80 -10.86
N GLU A 32 13.45 13.09 -11.34
CA GLU A 32 13.38 12.34 -12.60
C GLU A 32 12.42 11.14 -12.53
N HIS A 33 12.17 10.63 -11.32
CA HIS A 33 11.30 9.48 -11.04
C HIS A 33 9.96 9.89 -10.39
N SER A 34 9.72 11.19 -10.24
CA SER A 34 8.55 11.74 -9.54
C SER A 34 7.22 11.22 -10.07
N SER A 35 7.07 10.99 -11.38
CA SER A 35 5.82 10.43 -11.94
C SER A 35 5.54 9.02 -11.40
N LYS A 36 6.56 8.16 -11.29
CA LYS A 36 6.41 6.79 -10.77
C LYS A 36 6.12 6.80 -9.28
N LEU A 37 6.81 7.67 -8.55
CA LEU A 37 6.62 7.86 -7.11
C LEU A 37 5.21 8.38 -6.78
N HIS A 38 4.63 9.25 -7.62
CA HIS A 38 3.23 9.65 -7.47
C HIS A 38 2.25 8.49 -7.68
N GLU A 39 2.49 7.61 -8.66
CA GLU A 39 1.62 6.43 -8.86
C GLU A 39 1.75 5.43 -7.71
N LEU A 40 2.95 5.25 -7.17
CA LEU A 40 3.17 4.45 -5.95
C LEU A 40 2.43 5.05 -4.76
N ALA A 41 2.58 6.34 -4.48
CA ALA A 41 1.86 7.02 -3.41
C ALA A 41 0.34 6.89 -3.56
N ARG A 42 -0.16 7.02 -4.79
CA ARG A 42 -1.58 6.83 -5.11
C ARG A 42 -2.04 5.40 -4.85
N LEU A 43 -1.23 4.39 -5.16
CA LEU A 43 -1.53 2.99 -4.88
C LEU A 43 -1.67 2.77 -3.37
N GLU A 44 -0.65 3.15 -2.60
CA GLU A 44 -0.64 3.02 -1.13
C GLU A 44 -1.85 3.73 -0.51
N ALA A 45 -2.10 4.99 -0.86
CA ALA A 45 -3.27 5.73 -0.38
C ALA A 45 -4.59 5.01 -0.72
N SER A 46 -4.69 4.44 -1.92
CA SER A 46 -5.92 3.79 -2.37
C SER A 46 -6.20 2.48 -1.62
N VAL A 47 -5.16 1.72 -1.30
CA VAL A 47 -5.23 0.51 -0.46
C VAL A 47 -5.46 0.89 1.00
N GLY A 48 -4.79 1.92 1.50
CA GLY A 48 -5.00 2.49 2.83
C GLY A 48 -6.47 2.83 3.10
N ASP A 49 -7.11 3.61 2.21
CA ASP A 49 -8.55 3.92 2.29
C ASP A 49 -9.43 2.65 2.34
N LEU A 50 -9.05 1.62 1.58
CA LEU A 50 -9.78 0.36 1.56
C LEU A 50 -9.67 -0.37 2.90
N LEU A 51 -8.47 -0.38 3.50
CA LEU A 51 -8.22 -0.97 4.82
C LEU A 51 -8.88 -0.16 5.94
N GLU A 52 -8.92 1.17 5.85
CA GLU A 52 -9.61 2.04 6.80
C GLU A 52 -11.09 1.63 6.92
N GLY A 53 -11.74 1.35 5.78
CA GLY A 53 -13.10 0.80 5.77
C GLY A 53 -13.24 -0.52 6.52
N VAL A 54 -12.23 -1.39 6.48
CA VAL A 54 -12.23 -2.66 7.23
C VAL A 54 -11.98 -2.44 8.72
N LEU A 55 -11.04 -1.57 9.08
CA LEU A 55 -10.78 -1.18 10.46
C LEU A 55 -12.04 -0.60 11.11
N ALA A 56 -12.75 0.29 10.42
CA ALA A 56 -14.01 0.87 10.88
C ALA A 56 -15.08 -0.20 11.14
N ARG A 57 -15.23 -1.20 10.24
CA ARG A 57 -16.18 -2.32 10.44
C ARG A 57 -15.87 -3.12 11.69
N HIS A 58 -14.58 -3.34 11.99
CA HIS A 58 -14.13 -4.07 13.17
C HIS A 58 -13.96 -3.20 14.42
N ARG A 59 -14.22 -1.89 14.32
CA ARG A 59 -14.03 -0.90 15.39
C ARG A 59 -12.59 -0.89 15.93
N VAL A 60 -11.63 -1.00 15.03
CA VAL A 60 -10.21 -0.87 15.32
C VAL A 60 -9.80 0.54 14.95
N GLU A 61 -9.19 1.25 15.91
CA GLU A 61 -8.66 2.58 15.64
C GLU A 61 -7.36 2.47 14.82
N PRO A 62 -7.15 3.31 13.79
CA PRO A 62 -5.86 3.43 13.12
C PRO A 62 -4.71 3.77 14.07
N GLU A 63 -3.47 3.66 13.57
CA GLU A 63 -2.33 4.26 14.28
C GLU A 63 -2.40 5.80 14.18
N PRO A 64 -1.91 6.55 15.19
CA PRO A 64 -1.91 8.01 15.15
C PRO A 64 -1.04 8.56 14.01
N THR A 65 -1.45 9.68 13.41
CA THR A 65 -0.71 10.34 12.34
C THR A 65 0.71 10.73 12.75
N GLU A 66 0.92 11.12 14.01
CA GLU A 66 2.25 11.47 14.54
C GLU A 66 3.22 10.29 14.47
N ARG A 67 2.71 9.05 14.62
CA ARG A 67 3.53 7.84 14.49
C ARG A 67 3.91 7.58 13.02
N VAL A 68 2.98 7.81 12.10
CA VAL A 68 3.21 7.69 10.65
C VAL A 68 4.29 8.69 10.23
N GLU A 69 4.15 9.94 10.66
CA GLU A 69 5.12 10.99 10.38
C GLU A 69 6.50 10.66 10.97
N ALA A 70 6.57 10.22 12.23
CA ALA A 70 7.83 9.89 12.88
C ALA A 70 8.58 8.77 12.16
N LEU A 71 7.90 7.66 11.84
CA LEU A 71 8.53 6.55 11.11
C LEU A 71 8.92 6.97 9.69
N THR A 72 8.08 7.76 9.01
CA THR A 72 8.39 8.23 7.66
C THR A 72 9.61 9.15 7.64
N HIS A 73 9.75 10.05 8.62
CA HIS A 73 10.97 10.85 8.78
C HIS A 73 12.19 9.96 8.99
N GLN A 74 12.11 8.98 9.90
CA GLN A 74 13.21 8.07 10.15
C GLN A 74 13.62 7.30 8.89
N LEU A 75 12.66 6.72 8.17
CA LEU A 75 12.94 5.98 6.93
C LEU A 75 13.57 6.88 5.86
N PHE A 76 13.08 8.12 5.73
CA PHE A 76 13.63 9.08 4.79
C PHE A 76 15.07 9.48 5.18
N ASP A 77 15.34 9.70 6.46
CA ASP A 77 16.68 10.01 6.97
C ASP A 77 17.65 8.81 6.79
N ASP A 78 17.18 7.58 7.03
CA ASP A 78 17.94 6.34 6.86
C ASP A 78 18.33 6.10 5.38
N LEU A 79 17.68 6.76 4.42
CA LEU A 79 18.13 6.75 3.02
C LEU A 79 19.46 7.49 2.85
N GLY A 80 19.69 8.57 3.60
CA GLY A 80 20.85 9.45 3.45
C GLY A 80 21.02 9.94 2.00
N ASP A 81 22.25 9.83 1.48
CA ASP A 81 22.60 10.24 0.11
C ASP A 81 22.36 9.14 -0.94
N ALA A 82 21.53 8.12 -0.65
CA ALA A 82 21.23 7.05 -1.59
C ALA A 82 20.80 7.61 -2.97
N ASP A 83 21.34 7.02 -4.03
CA ASP A 83 20.83 7.23 -5.37
C ASP A 83 19.59 6.34 -5.61
N TRP A 84 18.98 6.49 -6.79
CA TRP A 84 17.78 5.75 -7.15
C TRP A 84 17.97 4.23 -7.07
N ASP A 85 19.09 3.72 -7.58
CA ASP A 85 19.38 2.28 -7.61
C ASP A 85 19.54 1.73 -6.18
N ALA A 86 20.25 2.44 -5.30
CA ALA A 86 20.42 2.07 -3.90
C ALA A 86 19.07 2.13 -3.13
N PHE A 87 18.24 3.13 -3.42
CA PHE A 87 16.89 3.22 -2.87
C PHE A 87 16.02 2.03 -3.28
N LEU A 88 15.97 1.70 -4.58
CA LEU A 88 15.18 0.57 -5.09
C LEU A 88 15.59 -0.76 -4.44
N ALA A 89 16.90 -1.00 -4.32
CA ALA A 89 17.41 -2.21 -3.67
C ALA A 89 16.97 -2.29 -2.19
N ARG A 90 17.09 -1.19 -1.44
CA ARG A 90 16.66 -1.13 -0.04
C ARG A 90 15.15 -1.34 0.10
N LEU A 91 14.36 -0.68 -0.73
CA LEU A 91 12.91 -0.81 -0.70
C LEU A 91 12.47 -2.24 -1.03
N ARG A 92 13.13 -2.89 -2.00
CA ARG A 92 12.88 -4.30 -2.32
C ARG A 92 13.11 -5.21 -1.13
N ASP A 93 14.21 -5.03 -0.39
CA ASP A 93 14.51 -5.83 0.80
C ASP A 93 13.46 -5.63 1.91
N VAL A 94 12.86 -4.44 2.00
CA VAL A 94 11.75 -4.15 2.91
C VAL A 94 10.46 -4.82 2.47
N VAL A 95 10.13 -4.80 1.17
CA VAL A 95 8.88 -5.31 0.56
C VAL A 95 8.80 -6.85 0.57
N VAL A 96 9.93 -7.54 0.35
CA VAL A 96 9.93 -9.02 0.21
C VAL A 96 9.25 -9.75 1.40
N PRO A 97 9.55 -9.43 2.68
CA PRO A 97 8.86 -10.04 3.81
C PRO A 97 7.34 -9.78 3.87
N PHE A 98 6.85 -8.67 3.34
CA PHE A 98 5.43 -8.31 3.37
C PHE A 98 4.61 -9.14 2.38
N VAL A 99 5.19 -9.56 1.25
CA VAL A 99 4.50 -10.46 0.30
C VAL A 99 3.99 -11.72 1.00
N GLU A 100 4.87 -12.41 1.73
CA GLU A 100 4.49 -13.63 2.46
C GLU A 100 3.57 -13.32 3.65
N ARG A 101 3.76 -12.16 4.29
CA ARG A 101 2.93 -11.72 5.41
C ARG A 101 1.49 -11.52 4.97
N PHE A 102 1.26 -10.84 3.84
CA PHE A 102 -0.08 -10.58 3.32
C PHE A 102 -0.72 -11.80 2.66
N ASP A 103 0.08 -12.75 2.16
CA ASP A 103 -0.40 -14.09 1.81
C ASP A 103 -1.05 -14.77 3.03
N ARG A 104 -0.33 -14.83 4.15
CA ARG A 104 -0.86 -15.41 5.40
C ARG A 104 -2.07 -14.66 5.92
N LEU A 105 -2.06 -13.33 5.84
CA LEU A 105 -3.17 -12.50 6.31
C LEU A 105 -4.44 -12.76 5.49
N HIS A 106 -4.33 -12.85 4.15
CA HIS A 106 -5.43 -13.21 3.27
C HIS A 106 -6.02 -14.59 3.61
N ASP A 107 -5.17 -15.58 3.89
CA ASP A 107 -5.62 -16.94 4.15
C ASP A 107 -6.25 -17.11 5.54
N ALA A 108 -5.75 -16.39 6.54
CA ALA A 108 -6.24 -16.40 7.91
C ALA A 108 -7.43 -15.46 8.16
N GLY A 109 -7.64 -14.49 7.28
CA GLY A 109 -8.68 -13.48 7.41
C GLY A 109 -10.11 -14.02 7.27
N PRO A 110 -11.09 -13.34 7.86
CA PRO A 110 -12.48 -13.75 7.80
C PRO A 110 -13.05 -13.56 6.38
N ALA A 111 -14.09 -14.31 6.04
CA ALA A 111 -14.60 -14.40 4.68
C ALA A 111 -15.12 -13.04 4.15
N GLU A 112 -15.72 -12.24 5.03
CA GLU A 112 -16.23 -10.90 4.74
C GLU A 112 -15.16 -9.90 4.30
N ASP A 113 -13.90 -10.09 4.70
CA ASP A 113 -12.78 -9.20 4.39
C ASP A 113 -11.91 -9.71 3.24
N ARG A 114 -12.20 -10.93 2.75
CA ARG A 114 -11.34 -11.66 1.80
C ARG A 114 -11.03 -10.86 0.53
N ASN A 115 -11.99 -10.11 0.00
CA ASN A 115 -11.73 -9.29 -1.19
C ASN A 115 -10.73 -8.16 -0.92
N THR A 116 -10.86 -7.46 0.23
CA THR A 116 -9.90 -6.43 0.63
C THR A 116 -8.52 -7.02 0.88
N LEU A 117 -8.43 -8.14 1.59
CA LEU A 117 -7.16 -8.80 1.88
C LEU A 117 -6.48 -9.35 0.61
N ARG A 118 -7.29 -9.75 -0.38
CA ARG A 118 -6.76 -10.14 -1.70
C ARG A 118 -6.14 -8.96 -2.40
N ILE A 119 -6.77 -7.79 -2.39
CA ILE A 119 -6.24 -6.57 -2.99
C ILE A 119 -4.96 -6.13 -2.24
N LEU A 120 -4.96 -6.18 -0.91
CA LEU A 120 -3.76 -5.96 -0.10
C LEU A 120 -2.60 -6.87 -0.54
N ARG A 121 -2.83 -8.17 -0.65
CA ARG A 121 -1.81 -9.12 -1.12
C ARG A 121 -1.37 -8.84 -2.56
N ASP A 122 -2.31 -8.53 -3.44
CA ASP A 122 -2.05 -8.36 -4.88
C ASP A 122 -1.27 -7.06 -5.16
N HIS A 123 -1.48 -6.00 -4.37
CA HIS A 123 -0.70 -4.76 -4.47
C HIS A 123 0.76 -4.97 -4.06
N GLU A 124 1.04 -5.68 -2.96
CA GLU A 124 2.41 -5.91 -2.49
C GLU A 124 3.22 -6.72 -3.52
N ARG A 125 2.57 -7.69 -4.16
CA ARG A 125 3.15 -8.44 -5.29
C ARG A 125 3.36 -7.57 -6.52
N ALA A 126 2.48 -6.61 -6.77
CA ALA A 126 2.65 -5.66 -7.86
C ALA A 126 3.81 -4.71 -7.60
N LEU A 127 3.96 -4.23 -6.36
CA LEU A 127 5.08 -3.42 -5.91
C LEU A 127 6.40 -4.17 -6.08
N LEU A 128 6.49 -5.42 -5.62
CA LEU A 128 7.70 -6.22 -5.80
C LEU A 128 8.06 -6.42 -7.28
N ARG A 129 7.05 -6.68 -8.14
CA ARG A 129 7.29 -6.80 -9.60
C ARG A 129 7.79 -5.50 -10.21
N PHE A 130 7.21 -4.36 -9.82
CA PHE A 130 7.67 -3.05 -10.24
C PHE A 130 9.13 -2.81 -9.84
N LEU A 131 9.49 -3.08 -8.58
CA LEU A 131 10.87 -2.93 -8.10
C LEU A 131 11.85 -3.83 -8.85
N ASP A 132 11.50 -5.09 -9.06
CA ASP A 132 12.30 -6.03 -9.83
C ASP A 132 12.52 -5.56 -11.29
N ALA A 133 11.50 -4.97 -11.92
CA ALA A 133 11.58 -4.42 -13.28
C ALA A 133 12.48 -3.17 -13.30
N GLU A 134 12.28 -2.21 -12.40
CA GLU A 134 13.10 -1.00 -12.32
C GLU A 134 14.59 -1.32 -12.09
N ILE A 135 14.89 -2.30 -11.22
CA ILE A 135 16.26 -2.76 -10.98
C ILE A 135 16.89 -3.38 -12.24
N ARG A 136 16.08 -4.03 -13.09
CA ARG A 136 16.51 -4.53 -14.41
C ARG A 136 16.51 -3.45 -15.50
N ARG A 137 16.12 -2.21 -15.15
CA ARG A 137 15.94 -1.07 -16.08
C ARG A 137 14.85 -1.32 -17.12
N GLU A 138 13.82 -2.04 -16.70
CA GLU A 138 12.58 -2.26 -17.44
C GLU A 138 11.55 -1.28 -16.88
N ASP A 139 11.02 -0.39 -17.72
CA ASP A 139 10.04 0.61 -17.32
C ASP A 139 8.62 -0.01 -17.33
N GLU A 140 8.20 -0.58 -16.21
CA GLU A 140 6.97 -1.37 -16.13
C GLU A 140 6.04 -0.96 -14.97
N LEU A 141 5.07 -0.08 -15.26
CA LEU A 141 4.00 0.31 -14.33
C LEU A 141 2.75 -0.58 -14.39
N GLN A 142 2.62 -1.42 -15.41
CA GLN A 142 1.42 -2.22 -15.66
C GLN A 142 0.95 -3.06 -14.46
N PRO A 143 1.82 -3.68 -13.65
CA PRO A 143 1.39 -4.37 -12.44
C PRO A 143 0.63 -3.48 -11.46
N LEU A 144 1.08 -2.24 -11.26
CA LEU A 144 0.47 -1.27 -10.35
C LEU A 144 -0.86 -0.76 -10.92
N GLU A 145 -0.88 -0.43 -12.22
CA GLU A 145 -2.07 0.06 -12.92
C GLU A 145 -3.24 -0.93 -12.85
N ARG A 146 -2.96 -2.24 -12.93
CA ARG A 146 -3.99 -3.28 -12.80
C ARG A 146 -4.66 -3.27 -11.43
N VAL A 147 -3.88 -3.07 -10.36
CA VAL A 147 -4.42 -3.00 -9.00
C VAL A 147 -5.24 -1.73 -8.80
N LEU A 148 -4.75 -0.59 -9.32
CA LEU A 148 -5.50 0.68 -9.29
C LEU A 148 -6.82 0.60 -10.05
N ALA A 149 -6.85 -0.07 -11.20
CA ALA A 149 -8.08 -0.29 -11.95
C ALA A 149 -9.08 -1.15 -11.15
N GLU A 150 -8.61 -2.21 -10.51
CA GLU A 150 -9.44 -3.04 -9.64
C GLU A 150 -9.99 -2.28 -8.42
N LEU A 151 -9.16 -1.46 -7.77
CA LEU A 151 -9.57 -0.59 -6.67
C LEU A 151 -10.68 0.39 -7.09
N ALA A 152 -10.60 0.94 -8.30
CA ALA A 152 -11.64 1.81 -8.84
C ALA A 152 -12.98 1.06 -8.95
N GLU A 153 -12.99 -0.16 -9.50
CA GLU A 153 -14.20 -0.98 -9.63
C GLU A 153 -14.84 -1.32 -8.28
N VAL A 154 -14.03 -1.63 -7.25
CA VAL A 154 -14.54 -1.91 -5.90
C VAL A 154 -15.20 -0.67 -5.29
N ARG A 155 -14.60 0.52 -5.47
CA ARG A 155 -15.17 1.78 -5.00
C ARG A 155 -16.50 2.09 -5.71
N PHE A 156 -16.59 1.86 -7.02
CA PHE A 156 -17.85 2.02 -7.76
C PHE A 156 -18.92 1.02 -7.34
N ALA A 157 -18.57 -0.24 -7.06
CA ALA A 157 -19.51 -1.26 -6.62
C ALA A 157 -20.05 -1.03 -5.19
N GLY A 158 -19.21 -0.49 -4.29
CA GLY A 158 -19.58 -0.08 -2.93
C GLY A 158 -20.38 1.22 -2.86
N GLY A 159 -20.30 2.06 -3.90
CA GLY A 159 -20.95 3.35 -4.03
C GLY A 159 -22.30 3.35 -4.75
N ARG A 160 -23.06 2.23 -4.77
CA ARG A 160 -24.43 2.23 -5.34
C ARG A 160 -25.36 3.12 -4.51
N ILE A 161 -25.39 4.40 -4.88
CA ILE A 161 -26.52 5.30 -4.66
C ILE A 161 -27.75 4.61 -5.23
N ARG A 162 -28.76 4.40 -4.38
CA ARG A 162 -30.12 4.15 -4.84
C ARG A 162 -30.56 5.39 -5.59
N CYS A 163 -30.52 5.33 -6.92
CA CYS A 163 -31.50 6.07 -7.71
C CYS A 163 -32.79 5.24 -7.67
N ASP A 164 -33.50 5.31 -6.54
CA ASP A 164 -34.91 4.96 -6.54
C ASP A 164 -35.63 6.12 -7.23
N SER A 165 -36.25 5.78 -8.37
CA SER A 165 -37.15 6.64 -9.12
C SER A 165 -38.31 7.10 -8.24
N ALA A 166 -38.59 8.40 -8.26
CA ALA A 166 -39.94 8.98 -8.16
C ALA A 166 -39.92 10.39 -8.78
#